data_AF-A0A166C5Y7-F1
#
_entry.id   AF-A0A166C5Y7-F1
#
_cell.length_a   1.000
_cell.length_b   1.000
_cell.length_c   1.000
_cell.angle_alpha   90.00
_cell.angle_beta   90.00
_cell.angle_gamma   90.00
#
_symmetry.space_group_name_H-M   'P 1'
#
loop_
_entity.id
_entity.type
_entity.pdbx_description
1 polymer ?
#
loop_
_entity_poly.entity_id
_entity_poly.type
_entity_poly.pdbx_seq_one_letter_code
_entity_poly.pdbx_strand_id
1 'polypeptide(L)'
;MFYTFQVVQEPAPQQLNYPSQFDLPRPNDAVASHPGRHYLESHPSSTNTNGRMSVAPDEVIQEWPVWTARDHVVGLRRWMLDLEWSLGAFESWTSQFMEEWSAMRQQPDAIVGPWLEFNESKASTGRLILRYVGRVMDGRLSGDLAECRDLALQIHQLGSPLYSAVIGLEVSLQWVRIG
;
A
#
# COMPACT_ATOMS: atom_id res chain seq x y z
N MET A 1 49.27 32.06 6.75
CA MET A 1 49.11 31.20 5.56
C MET A 1 47.61 31.14 5.29
N PHE A 2 47.10 31.98 4.38
CA PHE A 2 45.67 32.09 4.10
C PHE A 2 45.35 31.28 2.84
N TYR A 3 44.45 30.32 2.96
CA TYR A 3 43.94 29.55 1.83
C TYR A 3 42.79 30.31 1.17
N THR A 4 42.99 30.70 -0.09
CA THR A 4 41.95 31.29 -0.93
C THR A 4 41.17 30.16 -1.61
N PHE A 5 39.88 30.02 -1.30
CA PHE A 5 38.99 29.09 -2.00
C PHE A 5 38.53 29.75 -3.32
N GLN A 6 38.88 29.13 -4.45
CA GLN A 6 38.29 29.47 -5.74
C GLN A 6 36.90 28.84 -5.83
N VAL A 7 35.89 29.69 -5.93
CA VAL A 7 34.52 29.28 -6.27
C VAL A 7 34.51 28.91 -7.75
N VAL A 8 34.30 27.62 -8.04
CA VAL A 8 34.09 27.12 -9.41
C VAL A 8 32.69 27.57 -9.85
N GLN A 9 32.64 28.40 -10.88
CA GLN A 9 31.40 28.88 -11.48
C GLN A 9 30.79 27.76 -12.33
N GLU A 10 29.59 27.30 -11.95
CA GLU A 10 28.82 26.29 -12.67
C GLU A 10 28.28 26.88 -13.99
N PRO A 11 28.45 26.20 -15.14
CA PRO A 11 27.95 26.70 -16.42
C PRO A 11 26.42 26.62 -16.47
N ALA A 12 25.80 27.68 -16.98
CA ALA A 12 24.35 27.81 -17.10
C ALA A 12 23.74 26.68 -17.95
N PRO A 13 22.54 26.18 -17.60
CA PRO A 13 21.86 25.14 -18.35
C PRO A 13 21.51 25.65 -19.76
N GLN A 14 21.97 24.91 -20.76
CA GLN A 14 21.59 25.15 -22.16
C GLN A 14 20.11 24.82 -22.32
N GLN A 15 19.32 25.81 -22.76
CA GLN A 15 17.92 25.59 -23.09
C GLN A 15 17.81 24.71 -24.33
N LEU A 16 17.32 23.48 -24.13
CA LEU A 16 16.92 22.58 -25.21
C LEU A 16 15.71 23.16 -25.93
N ASN A 17 15.94 23.59 -27.16
CA ASN A 17 14.92 24.05 -28.08
C ASN A 17 14.24 22.82 -28.71
N TYR A 18 13.05 22.45 -28.22
CA TYR A 18 12.27 21.35 -28.78
C TYR A 18 11.48 21.84 -30.01
N PRO A 19 11.62 21.20 -31.18
CA PRO A 19 10.75 21.50 -32.32
C PRO A 19 9.32 21.05 -31.99
N SER A 20 8.41 22.03 -31.98
CA SER A 20 6.97 21.81 -31.84
C SER A 20 6.41 21.29 -33.16
N GLN A 21 6.23 19.97 -33.28
CA GLN A 21 5.55 19.40 -34.44
C GLN A 21 4.88 18.05 -34.10
N PHE A 22 3.67 18.14 -33.57
CA PHE A 22 2.66 17.08 -33.67
C PHE A 22 1.33 17.74 -34.06
N ASP A 23 1.12 17.89 -35.37
CA ASP A 23 -0.22 18.01 -35.93
C ASP A 23 -0.88 16.64 -35.85
N LEU A 24 -1.71 16.45 -34.83
CA LEU A 24 -2.61 15.30 -34.75
C LEU A 24 -3.90 15.62 -35.54
N PRO A 25 -4.37 14.71 -36.41
CA PRO A 25 -5.65 14.87 -37.08
C PRO A 25 -6.80 14.78 -36.06
N ARG A 26 -7.75 15.73 -36.14
CA ARG A 26 -9.01 15.72 -35.37
C ARG A 26 -9.80 14.44 -35.71
N PRO A 27 -10.18 13.62 -34.71
CA PRO A 27 -11.13 12.55 -34.93
C PRO A 27 -12.52 13.16 -35.14
N ASN A 28 -13.15 12.73 -36.24
CA ASN A 28 -14.51 13.06 -36.63
C ASN A 28 -15.53 12.83 -35.51
N ASP A 29 -16.51 13.72 -35.47
CA ASP A 29 -17.79 13.59 -34.77
C ASP A 29 -18.49 12.29 -35.19
N ALA A 30 -18.29 11.23 -34.39
CA ALA A 30 -19.13 10.06 -34.39
C ALA A 30 -19.86 10.01 -33.06
N VAL A 31 -21.10 10.51 -33.08
CA VAL A 31 -22.08 10.40 -32.01
C VAL A 31 -22.38 8.91 -31.79
N ALA A 32 -21.65 8.29 -30.87
CA ALA A 32 -21.98 6.99 -30.34
C ALA A 32 -22.88 7.18 -29.12
N SER A 33 -24.18 6.98 -29.33
CA SER A 33 -25.18 6.86 -28.28
C SER A 33 -24.75 5.79 -27.27
N HIS A 34 -24.39 6.21 -26.05
CA HIS A 34 -24.14 5.29 -24.95
C HIS A 34 -25.46 4.70 -24.45
N PRO A 35 -25.65 3.36 -24.46
CA PRO A 35 -26.69 2.74 -23.68
C PRO A 35 -26.28 2.82 -22.20
N GLY A 36 -27.22 3.26 -21.36
CA GLY A 36 -27.03 3.50 -19.94
C GLY A 36 -26.34 2.35 -19.21
N ARG A 37 -25.11 2.62 -18.74
CA ARG A 37 -24.50 1.82 -17.68
C ARG A 37 -25.26 2.11 -16.38
N HIS A 38 -26.21 1.23 -16.08
CA HIS A 38 -26.60 0.96 -14.71
C HIS A 38 -25.35 0.47 -13.95
N TYR A 39 -24.65 1.38 -13.27
CA TYR A 39 -23.78 1.02 -12.16
C TYR A 39 -24.68 0.65 -10.98
N LEU A 40 -25.25 -0.56 -11.04
CA LEU A 40 -25.55 -1.31 -9.83
C LEU A 40 -24.29 -2.11 -9.51
N GLU A 41 -23.28 -1.40 -9.01
CA GLU A 41 -22.17 -2.01 -8.31
C GLU A 41 -22.74 -2.48 -6.97
N SER A 42 -23.34 -3.67 -7.00
CA SER A 42 -23.67 -4.43 -5.82
C SER A 42 -22.35 -4.80 -5.16
N HIS A 43 -21.83 -3.89 -4.32
CA HIS A 43 -20.86 -4.25 -3.31
C HIS A 43 -21.48 -5.43 -2.53
N PRO A 44 -20.82 -6.60 -2.48
CA PRO A 44 -21.27 -7.66 -1.60
C PRO A 44 -21.27 -7.07 -0.19
N SER A 45 -22.43 -7.07 0.45
CA SER A 45 -22.59 -6.62 1.83
C SER A 45 -21.46 -7.22 2.66
N SER A 46 -20.62 -6.35 3.24
CA SER A 46 -19.57 -6.72 4.18
C SER A 46 -20.16 -7.66 5.21
N THR A 47 -19.87 -8.95 5.04
CA THR A 47 -20.27 -9.98 5.96
C THR A 47 -19.48 -9.71 7.22
N ASN A 48 -20.20 -9.53 8.32
CA ASN A 48 -19.69 -9.22 9.64
C ASN A 48 -18.69 -10.31 10.07
N THR A 49 -17.41 -10.11 9.76
CA THR A 49 -16.31 -10.99 10.15
C THR A 49 -15.93 -10.69 11.59
N ASN A 50 -16.74 -11.19 12.52
CA ASN A 50 -16.37 -11.33 13.94
C ASN A 50 -15.22 -12.36 14.16
N GLY A 51 -14.44 -12.64 13.12
CA GLY A 51 -13.33 -13.59 13.13
C GLY A 51 -12.02 -12.83 13.28
N ARG A 52 -11.58 -12.69 14.52
CA ARG A 52 -10.18 -12.49 14.97
C ARG A 52 -9.17 -12.41 13.81
N MET A 53 -8.97 -11.22 13.26
CA MET A 53 -8.29 -10.99 11.98
C MET A 53 -6.74 -11.03 12.09
N SER A 54 -6.21 -11.83 13.01
CA SER A 54 -4.89 -11.62 13.63
C SER A 54 -3.87 -12.73 13.36
N VAL A 55 -4.13 -13.65 12.43
CA VAL A 55 -3.22 -14.77 12.17
C VAL A 55 -2.75 -14.71 10.72
N ALA A 56 -1.43 -14.79 10.52
CA ALA A 56 -0.87 -15.04 9.19
C ALA A 56 -1.52 -16.31 8.61
N PRO A 57 -1.77 -16.40 7.29
CA PRO A 57 -2.34 -17.60 6.70
C PRO A 57 -1.56 -18.84 7.14
N ASP A 58 -2.25 -19.94 7.44
CA ASP A 58 -1.59 -21.16 7.94
C ASP A 58 -0.49 -21.65 6.99
N GLU A 59 -0.70 -21.51 5.68
CA GLU A 59 0.31 -21.77 4.63
C GLU A 59 1.59 -20.94 4.87
N VAL A 60 1.43 -19.64 5.16
CA VAL A 60 2.55 -18.75 5.46
C VAL A 60 3.24 -19.19 6.76
N ILE A 61 2.50 -19.54 7.81
CA ILE A 61 3.14 -19.94 9.08
C ILE A 61 3.92 -21.25 8.95
N GLN A 62 3.33 -22.24 8.29
CA GLN A 62 3.88 -23.60 8.23
C GLN A 62 5.02 -23.71 7.23
N GLU A 63 4.92 -23.04 6.08
CA GLU A 63 5.86 -23.24 4.98
C GLU A 63 6.97 -22.18 4.92
N TRP A 64 6.83 -21.04 5.59
CA TRP A 64 7.86 -19.98 5.62
C TRP A 64 9.28 -20.49 5.88
N PRO A 65 9.55 -21.39 6.85
CA PRO A 65 10.92 -21.84 7.11
C PRO A 65 11.59 -22.58 5.95
N VAL A 66 10.82 -23.12 5.00
CA VAL A 66 11.33 -23.93 3.89
C VAL A 66 11.30 -23.22 2.54
N TRP A 67 10.60 -22.09 2.46
CA TRP A 67 10.48 -21.27 1.25
C TRP A 67 11.81 -20.65 0.81
N THR A 68 11.96 -20.45 -0.50
CA THR A 68 13.04 -19.59 -1.02
C THR A 68 12.68 -18.12 -0.78
N ALA A 69 13.66 -17.21 -0.89
CA ALA A 69 13.36 -15.78 -0.77
C ALA A 69 12.35 -15.31 -1.84
N ARG A 70 12.37 -15.91 -3.04
CA ARG A 70 11.39 -15.63 -4.08
C ARG A 70 9.99 -16.13 -3.72
N ASP A 71 9.89 -17.33 -3.12
CA ASP A 71 8.60 -17.86 -2.65
C ASP A 71 8.02 -16.99 -1.53
N HIS A 72 8.85 -16.46 -0.61
CA HIS A 72 8.42 -15.48 0.39
C HIS A 72 7.76 -14.26 -0.25
N VAL A 73 8.36 -13.68 -1.31
CA VAL A 73 7.77 -12.53 -2.01
C VAL A 73 6.42 -12.88 -2.63
N VAL A 74 6.31 -14.05 -3.26
CA VAL A 74 5.06 -14.51 -3.88
C VAL A 74 3.97 -14.72 -2.83
N GLY A 75 4.27 -15.40 -1.73
CA GLY A 75 3.35 -15.62 -0.63
C GLY A 75 2.88 -14.32 0.01
N LEU A 76 3.80 -13.35 0.21
CA LEU A 76 3.45 -12.04 0.75
C LEU A 76 2.57 -11.23 -0.20
N ARG A 77 2.84 -11.23 -1.50
CA ARG A 77 1.98 -10.56 -2.49
C ARG A 77 0.56 -11.12 -2.46
N ARG A 78 0.42 -12.45 -2.38
CA ARG A 78 -0.89 -13.11 -2.29
C ARG A 78 -1.62 -12.71 -1.02
N TRP A 79 -0.95 -12.79 0.14
CA TRP A 79 -1.55 -12.39 1.41
C TRP A 79 -1.95 -10.91 1.42
N MET A 80 -1.12 -10.02 0.85
CA MET A 80 -1.46 -8.61 0.72
C MET A 80 -2.68 -8.38 -0.18
N LEU A 81 -2.78 -9.09 -1.31
CA LEU A 81 -3.94 -9.01 -2.19
C LEU A 81 -5.23 -9.48 -1.48
N ASP A 82 -5.15 -10.58 -0.74
CA ASP A 82 -6.28 -11.08 0.06
C ASP A 82 -6.70 -10.05 1.13
N LEU A 83 -5.73 -9.33 1.69
CA LEU A 83 -5.98 -8.27 2.65
C LEU A 83 -6.63 -7.04 2.01
N GLU A 84 -6.17 -6.60 0.85
CA GLU A 84 -6.80 -5.48 0.12
C GLU A 84 -8.22 -5.82 -0.32
N TRP A 85 -8.45 -7.08 -0.71
CA TRP A 85 -9.79 -7.56 -1.04
C TRP A 85 -10.74 -7.51 0.16
N SER A 86 -10.26 -7.89 1.34
CA SER A 86 -11.07 -7.96 2.56
C SER A 86 -11.23 -6.63 3.30
N LEU A 87 -10.23 -5.75 3.23
CA LEU A 87 -10.14 -4.53 4.04
C LEU A 87 -10.06 -3.24 3.23
N GLY A 88 -10.12 -3.32 1.90
CA GLY A 88 -9.92 -2.20 0.99
C GLY A 88 -8.45 -1.93 0.69
N ALA A 89 -8.21 -1.16 -0.38
CA ALA A 89 -6.86 -0.84 -0.86
C ALA A 89 -6.02 -0.10 0.18
N PHE A 90 -4.74 -0.47 0.33
CA PHE A 90 -3.87 0.09 1.38
C PHE A 90 -3.79 1.62 1.35
N GLU A 91 -3.66 2.19 0.15
CA GLU A 91 -3.54 3.64 -0.07
C GLU A 91 -4.74 4.43 0.48
N SER A 92 -5.89 3.78 0.60
CA SER A 92 -7.14 4.39 1.07
C SER A 92 -7.41 4.21 2.57
N TRP A 93 -6.62 3.39 3.27
CA TRP A 93 -6.92 3.05 4.67
C TRP A 93 -7.03 4.27 5.58
N THR A 94 -6.07 5.20 5.47
CA THR A 94 -6.05 6.41 6.31
C THR A 94 -7.20 7.35 5.99
N SER A 95 -7.50 7.58 4.71
CA SER A 95 -8.58 8.48 4.30
C SER A 95 -9.95 7.91 4.65
N GLN A 96 -10.18 6.61 4.38
CA GLN A 96 -11.40 5.91 4.78
C GLN A 96 -11.63 5.96 6.28
N PHE A 97 -10.58 5.71 7.09
CA PHE A 97 -10.69 5.80 8.54
C PHE A 97 -11.14 7.20 8.99
N MET A 98 -10.55 8.26 8.44
CA MET A 98 -10.89 9.64 8.83
C MET A 98 -12.30 10.04 8.40
N GLU A 99 -12.73 9.56 7.22
CA GLU A 99 -14.10 9.75 6.73
C GLU A 99 -15.10 9.03 7.65
N GLU A 100 -14.87 7.75 7.94
CA GLU A 100 -15.71 6.94 8.83
C GLU A 100 -15.75 7.51 10.25
N TRP A 101 -14.62 7.99 10.79
CA TRP A 101 -14.55 8.60 12.12
C TRP A 101 -15.49 9.79 12.26
N SER A 102 -15.62 10.60 11.21
CA SER A 102 -16.50 11.78 11.23
C SER A 102 -17.97 11.43 11.52
N ALA A 103 -18.40 10.25 11.07
CA ALA A 103 -19.72 9.68 11.33
C ALA A 103 -19.77 8.90 12.66
N MET A 104 -18.71 8.15 12.98
CA MET A 104 -18.65 7.29 14.17
C MET A 104 -18.58 8.08 15.48
N ARG A 105 -17.93 9.26 15.51
CA ARG A 105 -17.80 10.06 16.74
C ARG A 105 -19.11 10.55 17.36
N GLN A 106 -20.22 10.47 16.62
CA GLN A 106 -21.56 10.81 17.10
C GLN A 106 -22.36 9.57 17.55
N GLN A 107 -21.79 8.38 17.39
CA GLN A 107 -22.42 7.12 17.76
C GLN A 107 -22.15 6.77 19.23
N PRO A 108 -23.00 5.94 19.86
CA PRO A 108 -22.74 5.42 21.20
C PRO A 108 -21.46 4.58 21.27
N ASP A 109 -20.80 4.58 22.44
CA ASP A 109 -19.57 3.82 22.71
C ASP A 109 -19.69 2.32 22.38
N ALA A 110 -20.88 1.74 22.56
CA ALA A 110 -21.17 0.35 22.23
C ALA A 110 -20.97 0.01 20.73
N ILE A 111 -20.99 1.02 19.86
CA ILE A 111 -20.73 0.92 18.42
C ILE A 111 -19.29 1.35 18.12
N VAL A 112 -18.84 2.45 18.72
CA VAL A 112 -17.49 3.01 18.47
C VAL A 112 -16.38 2.07 18.91
N GLY A 113 -16.52 1.42 20.07
CA GLY A 113 -15.51 0.50 20.62
C GLY A 113 -15.14 -0.62 19.65
N PRO A 114 -16.10 -1.47 19.21
CA PRO A 114 -15.83 -2.53 18.23
C PRO A 114 -15.27 -2.03 16.90
N TRP A 115 -15.69 -0.84 16.43
CA TRP A 115 -15.15 -0.25 15.20
C TRP A 115 -13.69 0.19 15.35
N LEU A 116 -13.31 0.73 16.51
CA LEU A 116 -11.90 1.04 16.82
C LEU A 116 -11.06 -0.24 16.92
N GLU A 117 -11.55 -1.26 17.63
CA GLU A 117 -10.88 -2.56 17.74
C GLU A 117 -10.63 -3.20 16.36
N PHE A 118 -11.60 -3.10 15.46
CA PHE A 118 -11.45 -3.56 14.07
C PHE A 118 -10.31 -2.84 13.35
N ASN A 119 -10.26 -1.50 13.43
CA ASN A 119 -9.22 -0.71 12.78
C ASN A 119 -7.82 -0.94 13.40
N GLU A 120 -7.76 -1.19 14.70
CA GLU A 120 -6.53 -1.60 15.39
C GLU A 120 -6.05 -2.98 14.94
N SER A 121 -6.97 -3.92 14.77
CA SER A 121 -6.65 -5.23 14.20
C SER A 121 -6.15 -5.09 12.77
N LYS A 122 -6.77 -4.25 11.96
CA LYS A 122 -6.35 -3.92 10.58
C LYS A 122 -4.91 -3.38 10.54
N ALA A 123 -4.59 -2.39 11.37
CA ALA A 123 -3.22 -1.87 11.52
C ALA A 123 -2.23 -2.93 11.99
N SER A 124 -2.61 -3.73 12.99
CA SER A 124 -1.77 -4.80 13.55
C SER A 124 -1.43 -5.88 12.52
N THR A 125 -2.39 -6.27 11.68
CA THR A 125 -2.19 -7.23 10.60
C THR A 125 -1.25 -6.67 9.53
N GLY A 126 -1.41 -5.40 9.13
CA GLY A 126 -0.45 -4.75 8.24
C GLY A 126 0.96 -4.71 8.83
N ARG A 127 1.08 -4.42 10.13
CA ARG A 127 2.37 -4.46 10.85
C ARG A 127 3.00 -5.86 10.87
N LEU A 128 2.20 -6.90 11.00
CA LEU A 128 2.65 -8.29 10.93
C LEU A 128 3.24 -8.60 9.55
N ILE A 129 2.55 -8.24 8.47
CA ILE A 129 3.05 -8.41 7.11
C ILE A 129 4.37 -7.67 6.91
N LEU A 130 4.50 -6.43 7.39
CA LEU A 130 5.75 -5.66 7.29
C LEU A 130 6.94 -6.37 7.99
N ARG A 131 6.70 -7.06 9.10
CA ARG A 131 7.74 -7.88 9.75
C ARG A 131 8.17 -9.04 8.86
N TYR A 132 7.24 -9.70 8.18
CA TYR A 132 7.58 -10.76 7.23
C TYR A 132 8.29 -10.23 5.98
N VAL A 133 7.88 -9.05 5.46
CA VAL A 133 8.58 -8.35 4.38
C VAL A 133 10.05 -8.11 4.74
N GLY A 134 10.32 -7.67 5.98
CA GLY A 134 11.68 -7.50 6.48
C GLY A 134 12.52 -8.77 6.60
N ARG A 135 11.90 -9.96 6.48
CA ARG A 135 12.52 -11.29 6.63
C ARG A 135 12.52 -12.09 5.34
N VAL A 136 12.12 -11.51 4.21
CA VAL A 136 12.11 -12.21 2.91
C VAL A 136 13.48 -12.81 2.58
N MET A 137 14.55 -12.07 2.89
CA MET A 137 15.93 -12.48 2.63
C MET A 137 16.46 -13.56 3.59
N ASP A 138 15.69 -13.96 4.62
CA ASP A 138 16.01 -15.12 5.47
C ASP A 138 15.80 -16.45 4.72
N GLY A 139 15.09 -16.42 3.59
CA GLY A 139 14.86 -17.59 2.75
C GLY A 139 16.10 -18.04 1.98
N ARG A 140 16.05 -19.24 1.40
CA ARG A 140 17.14 -19.75 0.56
C ARG A 140 17.32 -18.84 -0.67
N LEU A 141 18.57 -18.43 -0.91
CA LEU A 141 19.01 -17.62 -2.06
C LEU A 141 19.86 -18.49 -3.00
N SER A 142 19.85 -18.19 -4.30
CA SER A 142 20.69 -18.92 -5.28
C SER A 142 22.18 -18.55 -5.19
N GLY A 143 22.50 -17.45 -4.51
CA GLY A 143 23.85 -16.86 -4.47
C GLY A 143 24.13 -15.87 -5.62
N ASP A 144 23.17 -15.68 -6.53
CA ASP A 144 23.27 -14.67 -7.59
C ASP A 144 23.02 -13.25 -7.04
N LEU A 145 23.95 -12.34 -7.32
CA LEU A 145 23.84 -10.93 -6.94
C LEU A 145 22.68 -10.23 -7.67
N ALA A 146 22.38 -10.63 -8.91
CA ALA A 146 21.27 -10.06 -9.66
C ALA A 146 19.93 -10.43 -9.02
N GLU A 147 19.77 -11.67 -8.55
CA GLU A 147 18.61 -12.11 -7.77
C GLU A 147 18.45 -11.28 -6.49
N CYS A 148 19.51 -11.08 -5.71
CA CYS A 148 19.45 -10.28 -4.49
C CYS A 148 18.99 -8.84 -4.76
N ARG A 149 19.48 -8.21 -5.83
CA ARG A 149 19.08 -6.85 -6.22
C ARG A 149 17.62 -6.78 -6.66
N ASP A 150 17.17 -7.75 -7.45
CA ASP A 150 15.78 -7.87 -7.89
C ASP A 150 14.84 -8.04 -6.70
N LEU A 151 15.15 -8.98 -5.79
CA LEU A 151 14.38 -9.20 -4.58
C LEU A 151 14.33 -7.96 -3.70
N ALA A 152 15.45 -7.25 -3.49
CA ALA A 152 15.46 -6.02 -2.71
C ALA A 152 14.53 -4.95 -3.29
N LEU A 153 14.50 -4.80 -4.62
CA LEU A 153 13.58 -3.87 -5.29
C LEU A 153 12.12 -4.30 -5.08
N GLN A 154 11.83 -5.58 -5.25
CA GLN A 154 10.48 -6.12 -5.06
C GLN A 154 9.98 -5.96 -3.62
N ILE A 155 10.83 -6.22 -2.63
CA ILE A 155 10.54 -6.01 -1.20
C ILE A 155 10.23 -4.54 -0.93
N HIS A 156 11.01 -3.62 -1.50
CA HIS A 156 10.79 -2.19 -1.33
C HIS A 156 9.46 -1.73 -1.94
N GLN A 157 9.17 -2.15 -3.18
CA GLN A 157 7.92 -1.84 -3.88
C GLN A 157 6.71 -2.41 -3.14
N LEU A 158 6.84 -3.61 -2.58
CA LEU A 158 5.78 -4.27 -1.83
C LEU A 158 5.55 -3.60 -0.46
N GLY A 159 6.63 -3.31 0.27
CA GLY A 159 6.55 -2.79 1.62
C GLY A 159 6.17 -1.31 1.72
N SER A 160 6.51 -0.48 0.73
CA SER A 160 6.35 0.97 0.80
C SER A 160 4.89 1.43 0.95
N PRO A 161 3.93 1.00 0.08
CA PRO A 161 2.54 1.41 0.21
C PRO A 161 1.91 0.92 1.52
N LEU A 162 2.19 -0.32 1.90
CA LEU A 162 1.72 -0.92 3.15
C LEU A 162 2.26 -0.18 4.37
N TYR A 163 3.54 0.18 4.37
CA TYR A 163 4.14 0.94 5.46
C TYR A 163 3.45 2.29 5.65
N SER A 164 3.24 3.04 4.55
CA SER A 164 2.54 4.32 4.61
C SER A 164 1.12 4.19 5.15
N ALA A 165 0.37 3.18 4.68
CA ALA A 165 -0.98 2.90 5.13
C ALA A 165 -1.06 2.55 6.62
N VAL A 166 -0.19 1.63 7.08
CA VAL A 166 -0.15 1.18 8.48
C VAL A 166 0.20 2.33 9.42
N ILE A 167 1.25 3.09 9.11
CA ILE A 167 1.66 4.23 9.96
C ILE A 167 0.60 5.33 9.95
N GLY A 168 0.01 5.64 8.78
CA GLY A 168 -1.06 6.62 8.69
C GLY A 168 -2.26 6.26 9.55
N LEU A 169 -2.71 5.00 9.45
CA LEU A 169 -3.82 4.49 10.25
C LEU A 169 -3.51 4.50 11.77
N GLU A 170 -2.31 4.09 12.17
CA GLU A 170 -1.89 4.09 13.58
C GLU A 170 -1.86 5.49 14.19
N VAL A 171 -1.32 6.46 13.44
CA VAL A 171 -1.31 7.86 13.87
C VAL A 171 -2.73 8.37 14.02
N SER A 172 -3.61 8.10 13.05
CA SER A 172 -5.03 8.51 13.14
C SER A 172 -5.75 7.87 14.33
N LEU A 173 -5.52 6.59 14.59
CA LEU A 173 -6.06 5.89 15.78
C LEU A 173 -5.57 6.54 17.08
N GLN A 174 -4.29 6.92 17.14
CA GLN A 174 -3.74 7.61 18.31
C GLN A 174 -4.38 8.99 18.52
N TRP A 175 -4.60 9.76 17.45
CA TRP A 175 -5.30 11.05 17.53
C TRP A 175 -6.72 10.91 18.08
N VAL A 176 -7.47 9.93 17.59
CA VAL A 176 -8.86 9.67 18.02
C VAL A 176 -8.95 9.26 19.49
N ARG A 177 -7.93 8.59 20.05
CA ARG A 177 -7.92 8.18 21.46
C ARG A 177 -7.61 9.31 22.44
N ILE A 178 -6.93 10.36 21.97
CA ILE A 178 -6.49 11.48 22.82
C ILE A 178 -7.53 12.62 22.82
N GLY A 179 -8.24 12.81 21.70
CA GLY A 179 -9.24 13.87 21.53
C GLY A 179 -10.62 13.48 22.02
#